data_AF-A0A1H3N9H9-F1
#
_entry.id   AF-A0A1H3N9H9-F1
#
_cell.length_a   1.000
_cell.length_b   1.000
_cell.length_c   1.000
_cell.angle_alpha   90.00
_cell.angle_beta   90.00
_cell.angle_gamma   90.00
#
_symmetry.space_group_name_H-M   'P 1'
#
loop_
_entity.id
_entity.type
_entity.pdbx_description
1 polymer ?
#
loop_
_entity_poly.entity_id
_entity_poly.type
_entity_poly.pdbx_seq_one_letter_code
_entity_poly.pdbx_strand_id
1 'polypeptide(L)'
;MSTVVNPPSVALSTAELRKRAHVHSAIDTHERAMCLRTGVLDLDLLKAAHLTVPSSLEDCAVVGVAYAARTLSNLTQRTEAVFHVFDASGELMGSYFSSAFKSFAR
;
A
#
# COMPACT_ATOMS: atom_id res chain seq x y z
N MET A 1 12.00 27.68 -22.42
CA MET A 1 12.56 26.38 -21.99
C MET A 1 12.65 26.42 -20.48
N SER A 2 11.61 25.92 -19.79
CA SER A 2 11.59 25.90 -18.32
C SER A 2 12.27 24.62 -17.85
N THR A 3 13.43 24.76 -17.21
CA THR A 3 14.13 23.68 -16.52
C THR A 3 13.32 23.29 -15.28
N VAL A 4 12.59 22.19 -15.38
CA VAL A 4 11.98 21.53 -14.22
C VAL A 4 13.11 20.92 -13.41
N VAL A 5 13.53 21.64 -12.36
CA VAL A 5 14.43 21.10 -11.34
C VAL A 5 13.60 20.10 -10.54
N ASN A 6 13.67 18.81 -10.89
CA ASN A 6 13.17 17.76 -10.02
C ASN A 6 13.97 17.85 -8.71
N PRO A 7 13.34 18.12 -7.55
CA PRO A 7 14.06 18.05 -6.28
C PRO A 7 14.60 16.63 -6.10
N PRO A 8 15.75 16.43 -5.44
CA PRO A 8 16.25 15.10 -5.13
C PRO A 8 15.18 14.41 -4.30
N SER A 9 14.51 13.43 -4.90
CA SER A 9 13.58 12.54 -4.21
C SER A 9 14.39 11.78 -3.17
N VAL A 10 14.48 12.32 -1.95
CA VAL A 10 15.14 11.65 -0.83
C VAL A 10 14.34 10.39 -0.58
N ALA A 11 14.89 9.24 -1.00
CA ALA A 11 14.28 7.94 -0.73
C ALA A 11 14.08 7.85 0.78
N LEU A 12 12.84 7.56 1.20
CA LEU A 12 12.62 7.37 2.62
C LEU A 12 13.53 6.26 3.12
N SER A 13 14.24 6.57 4.22
CA SER A 13 14.98 5.54 4.92
C SER A 13 14.01 4.43 5.36
N THR A 14 14.50 3.20 5.41
CA THR A 14 13.73 2.04 5.93
C THR A 14 13.15 2.32 7.32
N ALA A 15 13.82 3.13 8.14
CA ALA A 15 13.33 3.53 9.46
C ALA A 15 12.09 4.44 9.37
N GLU A 16 12.04 5.36 8.41
CA GLU A 16 10.91 6.25 8.19
C GLU A 16 9.72 5.50 7.57
N LEU A 17 9.98 4.56 6.66
CA LEU A 17 8.97 3.64 6.15
C LEU A 17 8.38 2.78 7.27
N ARG A 18 9.21 2.27 8.20
CA ARG A 18 8.72 1.51 9.37
C ARG A 18 7.87 2.34 10.32
N LYS A 19 8.18 3.62 10.52
CA LYS A 19 7.37 4.51 11.38
C LYS A 19 5.97 4.76 10.81
N ARG A 20 5.88 4.81 9.47
CA ARG A 20 4.63 5.04 8.74
C ARG A 20 3.90 3.74 8.40
N ALA A 21 4.56 2.59 8.53
CA ALA A 21 3.94 1.29 8.35
C ALA A 21 2.92 1.02 9.46
N HIS A 22 1.67 0.84 9.08
CA HIS A 22 0.60 0.50 10.01
C HIS A 22 0.57 -1.02 10.29
N VAL A 23 0.42 -1.42 11.55
CA VAL A 23 0.25 -2.83 11.93
C VAL A 23 -1.24 -3.12 12.08
N HIS A 24 -1.77 -3.99 11.23
CA HIS A 24 -3.18 -4.38 11.26
C HIS A 24 -3.36 -5.72 11.96
N SER A 25 -3.74 -5.68 13.24
CA SER A 25 -4.02 -6.89 14.03
C SER A 25 -5.22 -7.70 13.51
N ALA A 26 -6.08 -7.10 12.68
CA ALA A 26 -7.24 -7.76 12.09
C ALA A 26 -6.91 -8.60 10.84
N ILE A 27 -5.68 -8.55 10.32
CA ILE A 27 -5.25 -9.18 9.04
C ILE A 27 -4.22 -10.29 9.30
N ASP A 28 -3.99 -10.60 10.57
CA ASP A 28 -3.00 -11.54 11.05
C ASP A 28 -3.24 -13.00 10.60
N THR A 29 -4.46 -13.34 10.20
CA THR A 29 -4.83 -14.67 9.67
C THR A 29 -5.22 -14.64 8.20
N HIS A 30 -4.95 -15.74 7.50
CA HIS A 30 -5.33 -15.93 6.10
C HIS A 30 -6.85 -15.79 5.91
N GLU A 31 -7.64 -16.44 6.76
CA GLU A 31 -9.11 -16.40 6.72
C GLU A 31 -9.63 -14.96 6.82
N ARG A 32 -9.07 -14.14 7.72
CA ARG A 32 -9.48 -12.74 7.87
C ARG A 32 -9.04 -11.88 6.70
N ALA A 33 -7.86 -12.12 6.15
CA ALA A 33 -7.37 -11.40 4.98
C ALA A 33 -8.27 -11.65 3.74
N MET A 34 -8.83 -12.86 3.60
CA MET A 34 -9.78 -13.19 2.52
C MET A 34 -11.13 -12.48 2.65
N CYS A 35 -11.52 -12.02 3.84
CA CYS A 35 -12.79 -11.30 4.04
C CYS A 35 -12.73 -9.84 3.59
N LEU A 36 -11.55 -9.32 3.26
CA LEU A 36 -11.37 -7.92 2.91
C LEU A 36 -11.86 -7.64 1.50
N ARG A 37 -12.71 -6.61 1.37
CA ARG A 37 -13.27 -6.18 0.09
C ARG A 37 -12.83 -4.78 -0.31
N THR A 38 -12.49 -3.94 0.67
CA THR A 38 -12.06 -2.55 0.42
C THR A 38 -10.92 -2.14 1.36
N GLY A 39 -10.14 -1.14 0.96
CA GLY A 39 -9.09 -0.52 1.78
C GLY A 39 -8.78 0.90 1.32
N VAL A 40 -8.11 1.67 2.18
CA VAL A 40 -7.59 3.00 1.84
C VAL A 40 -6.08 2.93 1.76
N LEU A 41 -5.50 3.12 0.57
CA LEU A 41 -4.06 3.10 0.36
C LEU A 41 -3.40 4.37 0.93
N ASP A 42 -2.26 4.20 1.58
CA ASP A 42 -1.40 5.28 2.02
C ASP A 42 -0.53 5.77 0.86
N LEU A 43 -1.10 6.65 0.03
CA LEU A 43 -0.39 7.22 -1.13
C LEU A 43 0.88 7.96 -0.73
N ASP A 44 0.92 8.58 0.44
CA ASP A 44 2.10 9.28 0.94
C ASP A 44 3.22 8.30 1.23
N LEU A 45 2.90 7.15 1.82
CA LEU A 45 3.85 6.06 2.04
C LEU A 45 4.38 5.51 0.70
N LEU A 46 3.50 5.31 -0.29
CA LEU A 46 3.88 4.81 -1.61
C LEU A 46 4.82 5.78 -2.34
N LYS A 47 4.43 7.06 -2.43
CA LYS A 47 5.23 8.12 -3.06
C LYS A 47 6.60 8.24 -2.42
N ALA A 48 6.65 8.17 -1.09
CA ALA A 48 7.87 8.36 -0.34
C ALA A 48 8.77 7.09 -0.34
N ALA A 49 8.20 5.92 -0.63
CA ALA A 49 8.94 4.70 -1.00
C ALA A 49 9.43 4.70 -2.47
N HIS A 50 9.29 5.82 -3.19
CA HIS A 50 9.59 5.96 -4.63
C HIS A 50 8.84 4.96 -5.51
N LEU A 51 7.67 4.52 -5.07
CA LEU A 51 6.78 3.72 -5.89
C LEU A 51 5.96 4.64 -6.77
N THR A 52 5.87 4.30 -8.05
CA THR A 52 4.96 4.97 -8.98
C THR A 52 3.53 4.74 -8.51
N VAL A 53 2.81 5.83 -8.23
CA VAL A 53 1.39 5.80 -7.90
C VAL A 53 0.61 6.16 -9.17
N PRO A 54 -0.19 5.24 -9.74
CA PRO A 54 -1.12 5.57 -10.82
C PRO A 54 -2.03 6.74 -10.43
N SER A 55 -2.30 7.65 -11.37
CA SER A 55 -3.19 8.80 -11.12
C SER A 55 -4.61 8.35 -10.72
N SER A 56 -5.07 7.19 -11.19
CA SER A 56 -6.33 6.58 -10.80
C SER A 56 -6.45 6.30 -9.29
N LEU A 57 -5.33 6.08 -8.59
CA LEU A 57 -5.30 5.92 -7.14
C LEU A 57 -5.35 7.25 -6.38
N GLU A 58 -4.97 8.37 -7.02
CA GLU A 58 -5.06 9.70 -6.40
C GLU A 58 -6.52 10.15 -6.25
N ASP A 59 -7.36 9.79 -7.22
CA ASP A 59 -8.80 10.10 -7.22
C ASP A 59 -9.63 9.08 -6.43
N CYS A 60 -9.13 7.85 -6.26
CA CYS A 60 -9.81 6.77 -5.56
C CYS A 60 -9.18 6.49 -4.19
N ALA A 61 -9.65 7.21 -3.17
CA ALA A 61 -9.24 6.96 -1.78
C ALA A 61 -9.65 5.57 -1.26
N VAL A 62 -10.73 4.99 -1.80
CA VAL A 62 -11.20 3.64 -1.46
C VAL A 62 -11.01 2.73 -2.67
N VAL A 63 -10.27 1.65 -2.47
CA VAL A 63 -9.96 0.66 -3.51
C VAL A 63 -10.46 -0.72 -3.12
N GLY A 64 -10.77 -1.54 -4.13
CA GLY A 64 -11.03 -2.96 -3.94
C GLY A 64 -9.73 -3.67 -3.58
N VAL A 65 -9.78 -4.63 -2.65
CA VAL A 65 -8.62 -5.45 -2.29
C VAL A 65 -8.96 -6.92 -2.36
N ALA A 66 -8.00 -7.75 -2.77
CA ALA A 66 -8.11 -9.20 -2.69
C ALA A 66 -6.83 -9.78 -2.12
N TYR A 67 -6.96 -10.74 -1.20
CA TYR A 67 -5.80 -11.44 -0.66
C TYR A 67 -5.03 -12.17 -1.76
N ALA A 68 -3.74 -11.91 -1.85
CA ALA A 68 -2.84 -12.56 -2.81
C ALA A 68 -1.98 -13.63 -2.13
N ALA A 69 -1.23 -13.25 -1.09
CA ALA A 69 -0.28 -14.12 -0.41
C ALA A 69 0.08 -13.61 0.99
N ARG A 70 0.84 -14.40 1.73
CA ARG A 70 1.58 -13.95 2.92
C ARG A 70 3.07 -14.13 2.65
N THR A 71 3.84 -13.06 2.84
CA THR A 71 5.30 -13.11 2.65
C THR A 71 6.00 -12.16 3.63
N LEU A 72 7.31 -12.34 3.77
CA LEU A 72 8.14 -11.49 4.63
C LEU A 72 8.23 -10.09 4.00
N SER A 73 7.73 -9.09 4.71
CA SER A 73 7.93 -7.69 4.36
C SER A 73 9.34 -7.28 4.76
N ASN A 74 10.18 -6.97 3.77
CA ASN A 74 11.54 -6.47 4.03
C ASN A 74 11.52 -5.15 4.82
N LEU A 75 10.44 -4.38 4.70
CA LEU A 75 10.24 -3.13 5.42
C LEU A 75 10.01 -3.38 6.90
N THR A 76 9.03 -4.19 7.28
CA THR A 76 8.68 -4.39 8.70
C THR A 76 9.44 -5.55 9.35
N GLN A 77 10.14 -6.37 8.57
CA GLN A 77 10.77 -7.63 8.99
C GLN A 77 9.75 -8.60 9.62
N ARG A 78 8.50 -8.53 9.17
CA ARG A 78 7.40 -9.39 9.62
C ARG A 78 6.73 -10.03 8.42
N THR A 79 6.19 -11.23 8.63
CA THR A 79 5.32 -11.85 7.64
C THR A 79 4.00 -11.08 7.61
N GLU A 80 3.70 -10.49 6.46
CA GLU A 80 2.53 -9.66 6.24
C GLU A 80 1.67 -10.23 5.11
N ALA A 81 0.38 -9.90 5.14
CA ALA A 81 -0.50 -10.19 4.02
C ALA A 81 -0.19 -9.22 2.87
N VAL A 82 -0.24 -9.74 1.66
CA VAL A 82 -0.14 -9.00 0.41
C VAL A 82 -1.51 -9.01 -0.25
N PHE A 83 -1.94 -7.84 -0.71
CA PHE A 83 -3.22 -7.63 -1.36
C PHE A 83 -3.01 -7.18 -2.79
N HIS A 84 -3.76 -7.77 -3.71
CA HIS A 84 -4.02 -7.16 -5.00
C HIS A 84 -4.99 -6.01 -4.81
N VAL A 85 -4.67 -4.86 -5.38
CA VAL A 85 -5.48 -3.65 -5.35
C VAL A 85 -6.12 -3.47 -6.70
N PHE A 86 -7.43 -3.24 -6.69
CA PHE A 86 -8.23 -2.94 -7.86
C PHE A 86 -8.83 -1.54 -7.71
N ASP A 87 -8.80 -0.76 -8.79
CA ASP A 87 -9.47 0.54 -8.79
C ASP A 87 -11.01 0.38 -8.82
N ALA A 88 -11.74 1.50 -8.83
CA ALA A 88 -13.20 1.50 -8.88
C ALA A 88 -13.78 0.90 -10.18
N SER A 89 -12.98 0.80 -11.25
CA SER A 89 -13.37 0.17 -12.51
C SER A 89 -13.11 -1.35 -12.53
N GLY A 90 -12.39 -1.87 -11.54
CA GLY A 90 -12.00 -3.27 -11.44
C GLY A 90 -10.66 -3.59 -12.08
N GLU A 91 -9.90 -2.58 -12.50
CA GLU A 91 -8.56 -2.77 -13.08
C GLU A 91 -7.52 -3.02 -11.97
N LEU A 92 -6.65 -4.01 -12.17
CA LEU A 92 -5.58 -4.35 -11.22
C LEU A 92 -4.49 -3.27 -11.22
N MET A 93 -4.37 -2.56 -10.11
CA MET A 93 -3.38 -1.49 -9.91
C MET A 93 -2.03 -2.01 -9.41
N GLY A 94 -2.03 -3.13 -8.68
CA GLY A 94 -0.79 -3.76 -8.20
C GLY A 94 -0.96 -4.54 -6.91
N SER A 95 0.18 -4.96 -6.35
CA SER A 95 0.24 -5.77 -5.12
C SER A 95 0.92 -5.00 -4.00
N TYR A 96 0.26 -4.87 -2.85
CA TYR A 96 0.73 -4.07 -1.72
C TYR A 96 0.61 -4.83 -0.40
N PHE A 97 1.56 -4.59 0.52
CA PHE A 97 1.50 -5.15 1.87
C PHE A 97 0.37 -4.51 2.68
N SER A 98 -0.15 -5.24 3.68
CA SER A 98 -1.12 -4.73 4.65
C SER A 98 -0.72 -3.39 5.27
N SER A 99 0.58 -3.18 5.50
CA SER A 99 1.09 -1.93 6.07
C SER A 99 0.87 -0.70 5.19
N ALA A 100 0.59 -0.87 3.90
CA ALA A 100 0.35 0.22 2.95
C ALA A 100 -1.06 0.78 3.01
N PHE A 101 -1.90 0.33 3.96
CA PHE A 101 -3.29 0.78 4.06
C PHE A 101 -3.54 1.49 5.39
N LYS A 102 -4.29 2.59 5.37
CA LYS A 102 -4.65 3.40 6.55
C LYS A 102 -5.86 2.82 7.30
N SER A 103 -6.79 2.21 6.58
CA SER A 103 -7.96 1.55 7.16
C SER A 103 -8.38 0.38 6.29
N PHE A 104 -8.49 -0.79 6.92
CA PHE A 104 -9.25 -1.91 6.38
C PHE A 104 -10.56 -1.97 7.14
N ALA A 105 -11.62 -1.41 6.57
CA ALA A 105 -12.95 -1.57 7.13
C ALA A 105 -13.38 -3.04 6.94
N ARG A 106 -13.99 -3.61 7.98
CA ARG A 106 -14.67 -4.90 7.92
C ARG A 106 -16.00 -4.77 7.17
#